data_AF-A0A150TGR6-F1
#
_entry.id   AF-A0A150TGR6-F1
#
_cell.length_a   1.000
_cell.length_b   1.000
_cell.length_c   1.000
_cell.angle_alpha   90.00
_cell.angle_beta   90.00
_cell.angle_gamma   90.00
#
_symmetry.space_group_name_H-M   'P 1'
#
loop_
_entity.id
_entity.type
_entity.pdbx_description
1 polymer ?
#
loop_
_entity_poly.entity_id
_entity_poly.type
_entity_poly.pdbx_seq_one_letter_code
_entity_poly.pdbx_strand_id
1 'polypeptide(L)'
;MSPSERELLQRLLERVERRYYGKYQGFVVDTADPQKRGRLRALVPEVLGPEVVSGWAEPCFPWGGGADFGTFSVPPVTKRGDAYTTGVWIEFRGGDPQYPIWVGTFFGAPDDASEAPGDDAEPSVDVHVARTFAGHSVVAVDTPQEERLEIRDAAGQRLTFEAPLKPNTKRDADGNKATATLDVAYSDLVANEAKITLTDFAGNTVLLDATKSAPTVRITNTDRDGNVVQTIELVGAGSDPRIVITDNNQNVVTMSKDGITIDAQGHGDTIKLDSAGVAVDAPKIDLNQGSMGAARKNDKVESGMMDDPAFWTWVNTLMMWVQTHTHVSPVGPTSPPIPPFPGSIPSKCTGKIIESSGSVVIGD
;
A
#
# COMPACT_ATOMS: atom_id res chain seq x y z
N MET A 1 52.48 60.87 -20.83
CA MET A 1 52.27 59.41 -20.71
C MET A 1 53.47 58.69 -21.30
N SER A 2 54.22 58.02 -20.43
CA SER A 2 55.40 57.23 -20.81
C SER A 2 55.03 56.02 -21.66
N PRO A 3 55.98 55.42 -22.41
CA PRO A 3 55.72 54.20 -23.17
C PRO A 3 55.22 53.03 -22.31
N SER A 4 55.72 52.91 -21.07
CA SER A 4 55.29 51.89 -20.12
C SER A 4 53.88 52.13 -19.58
N GLU A 5 53.48 53.39 -19.36
CA GLU A 5 52.10 53.74 -19.01
C GLU A 5 51.11 53.44 -20.15
N ARG A 6 51.51 53.64 -21.41
CA ARG A 6 50.71 53.25 -22.59
C ARG A 6 50.51 51.75 -22.69
N GLU A 7 51.58 50.98 -22.47
CA GLU A 7 51.50 49.52 -22.52
C GLU A 7 50.68 48.97 -21.35
N LEU A 8 50.80 49.55 -20.16
CA LEU A 8 49.96 49.22 -19.01
C LEU A 8 48.48 49.55 -19.30
N LEU A 9 48.20 50.74 -19.84
CA LEU A 9 46.83 51.14 -20.20
C LEU A 9 46.25 50.26 -21.32
N GLN A 10 47.02 49.90 -22.34
CA GLN A 10 46.57 48.98 -23.39
C GLN A 10 46.27 47.59 -22.82
N ARG A 11 47.13 47.04 -21.97
CA ARG A 11 46.88 45.75 -21.32
C ARG A 11 45.69 45.81 -20.36
N LEU A 12 45.49 46.93 -19.66
CA LEU A 12 44.33 47.13 -18.79
C LEU A 12 43.04 47.28 -19.61
N LEU A 13 43.06 48.05 -20.70
CA LEU A 13 41.92 48.22 -21.60
C LEU A 13 41.55 46.90 -22.26
N GLU A 14 42.51 46.15 -22.80
CA GLU A 14 42.27 44.84 -23.41
C GLU A 14 41.75 43.81 -22.39
N ARG A 15 42.25 43.86 -21.15
CA ARG A 15 41.78 43.02 -20.03
C ARG A 15 40.42 43.44 -19.51
N VAL A 16 39.99 44.69 -19.68
CA VAL A 16 38.65 45.16 -19.30
C VAL A 16 37.65 44.94 -20.44
N GLU A 17 38.06 45.11 -21.70
CA GLU A 17 37.20 44.98 -22.88
C GLU A 17 36.73 43.54 -23.17
N ARG A 18 37.36 42.52 -22.58
CA ARG A 18 37.04 41.10 -22.83
C ARG A 18 36.65 40.30 -21.59
N ARG A 19 36.28 40.98 -20.51
CA ARG A 19 35.82 40.31 -19.28
C ARG A 19 34.33 40.55 -19.08
N TYR A 20 33.62 39.45 -18.93
CA TYR A 20 32.16 39.41 -18.82
C TYR A 20 31.79 39.10 -17.38
N TYR A 21 31.60 40.15 -16.60
CA TYR A 21 31.19 40.05 -15.20
C TYR A 21 29.66 40.19 -15.11
N GLY A 22 29.01 39.19 -14.54
CA GLY A 22 27.56 39.17 -14.37
C GLY A 22 26.97 37.80 -14.67
N LYS A 23 25.64 37.75 -14.71
CA LYS A 23 24.85 36.60 -15.13
C LYS A 23 24.26 36.89 -16.50
N TYR A 24 24.41 35.94 -17.41
CA TYR A 24 23.93 36.04 -18.78
C TYR A 24 22.92 34.94 -19.05
N GLN A 25 21.88 35.21 -19.83
CA GLN A 25 20.93 34.17 -20.20
C GLN A 25 21.59 33.19 -21.19
N GLY A 26 21.47 31.91 -20.89
CA GLY A 26 21.90 30.83 -21.76
C GLY A 26 20.78 29.84 -22.03
N PHE A 27 20.86 29.16 -23.16
CA PHE A 27 19.90 28.14 -23.57
C PHE A 27 20.62 26.81 -23.79
N VAL A 28 20.16 25.76 -23.12
CA VAL A 28 20.86 24.47 -23.08
C VAL A 28 20.81 23.76 -24.44
N VAL A 29 21.99 23.44 -24.98
CA VAL A 29 22.18 22.79 -26.29
C VAL A 29 22.55 21.34 -26.15
N ASP A 30 23.37 21.01 -25.15
CA ASP A 30 23.88 19.66 -24.95
C ASP A 30 24.19 19.38 -23.48
N THR A 31 23.81 18.20 -23.01
CA THR A 31 23.99 17.69 -21.64
C THR A 31 24.75 16.37 -21.60
N ALA A 32 25.28 15.89 -22.73
CA ALA A 32 26.03 14.65 -22.86
C ALA A 32 27.47 14.78 -22.31
N ASP A 33 27.59 15.15 -21.04
CA ASP A 33 28.86 15.39 -20.35
C ASP A 33 29.73 14.11 -20.29
N PRO A 34 30.89 14.06 -20.99
CA PRO A 34 31.76 12.89 -20.99
C PRO A 34 32.34 12.57 -19.60
N GLN A 35 32.43 13.56 -18.71
CA GLN A 35 32.96 13.39 -17.35
C GLN A 35 31.88 13.08 -16.32
N LYS A 36 30.59 13.10 -16.69
CA LYS A 36 29.45 12.84 -15.78
C LYS A 36 29.47 13.70 -14.52
N ARG A 37 29.88 14.97 -14.65
CA ARG A 37 29.98 15.95 -13.57
C ARG A 37 28.79 16.92 -13.54
N GLY A 38 27.86 16.81 -14.48
CA GLY A 38 26.71 17.71 -14.61
C GLY A 38 27.00 18.96 -15.44
N ARG A 39 28.02 18.89 -16.30
CA ARG A 39 28.35 19.99 -17.22
C ARG A 39 27.35 20.03 -18.38
N LEU A 40 27.14 21.22 -18.92
CA LEU A 40 26.30 21.41 -20.11
C LEU A 40 26.97 22.39 -21.09
N ARG A 41 26.52 22.40 -22.34
CA ARG A 41 26.85 23.42 -23.33
C ARG A 41 25.61 24.24 -23.62
N ALA A 42 25.76 25.55 -23.75
CA ALA A 42 24.66 26.47 -23.97
C ALA A 42 24.98 27.50 -25.05
N LEU A 43 23.94 28.02 -25.71
CA LEU A 43 24.03 29.29 -26.43
C LEU A 43 24.00 30.41 -25.40
N VAL A 44 24.87 31.41 -25.55
CA VAL A 44 24.90 32.61 -24.68
C VAL A 44 24.92 33.85 -25.58
N PRO A 45 23.75 34.26 -26.13
CA PRO A 45 23.70 35.24 -27.22
C PRO A 45 24.38 36.57 -26.91
N GLU A 46 24.26 37.05 -25.67
CA GLU A 46 24.82 38.34 -25.23
C GLU A 46 26.36 38.36 -25.18
N VAL A 47 27.01 37.20 -25.10
CA VAL A 47 28.47 37.10 -24.92
C VAL A 47 29.17 36.42 -26.09
N LEU A 48 28.62 35.30 -26.57
CA LEU A 48 29.22 34.49 -27.64
C LEU A 48 28.59 34.75 -29.01
N GLY A 49 27.45 35.44 -29.06
CA GLY A 49 26.62 35.55 -30.26
C GLY A 49 25.57 34.41 -30.34
N PRO A 50 24.57 34.56 -31.23
CA PRO A 50 23.37 33.73 -31.22
C PRO A 50 23.58 32.28 -31.66
N GLU A 51 24.64 31.99 -32.43
CA GLU A 51 24.91 30.68 -33.02
C GLU A 51 26.08 29.94 -32.36
N VAL A 52 26.84 30.63 -31.51
CA VAL A 52 28.07 30.08 -30.92
C VAL A 52 27.73 29.32 -29.65
N VAL A 53 27.99 28.03 -29.66
CA VAL A 53 27.85 27.15 -28.50
C VAL A 53 29.06 27.31 -27.59
N SER A 54 28.81 27.44 -26.28
CA SER A 54 29.86 27.54 -25.26
C SER A 54 30.73 26.27 -25.19
N GLY A 55 31.88 26.40 -24.52
CA GLY A 55 32.54 25.22 -23.94
C GLY A 55 31.67 24.54 -22.87
N TRP A 56 32.18 23.45 -22.28
CA TRP A 56 31.50 22.78 -21.15
C TRP A 56 31.43 23.71 -19.94
N ALA A 57 30.22 24.15 -19.61
CA ALA A 57 29.93 24.95 -18.42
C ALA A 57 29.92 24.07 -17.17
N GLU A 58 30.69 24.46 -16.15
CA GLU A 58 30.70 23.78 -14.85
C GLU A 58 29.41 24.08 -14.07
N PRO A 59 28.83 23.10 -13.34
CA PRO A 59 27.65 23.35 -12.52
C PRO A 59 27.99 24.11 -11.24
N CYS A 60 27.07 24.96 -10.80
CA CYS A 60 27.02 25.51 -9.45
C CYS A 60 25.85 24.89 -8.69
N PHE A 61 25.99 23.63 -8.25
CA PHE A 61 24.96 22.93 -7.47
C PHE A 61 24.83 23.49 -6.05
N PRO A 62 23.62 23.53 -5.47
CA PRO A 62 23.38 24.13 -4.15
C PRO A 62 23.99 23.34 -2.98
N TRP A 63 24.13 22.02 -3.12
CA TRP A 63 24.70 21.16 -2.09
C TRP A 63 25.38 19.93 -2.71
N GLY A 64 26.52 19.53 -2.16
CA GLY A 64 27.35 18.42 -2.65
C GLY A 64 28.84 18.77 -2.70
N GLY A 65 29.56 18.21 -3.68
CA GLY A 65 30.98 18.51 -3.93
C GLY A 65 31.99 17.50 -3.34
N GLY A 66 31.49 16.38 -2.82
CA GLY A 66 32.30 15.23 -2.36
C GLY A 66 31.75 13.91 -2.88
N ALA A 67 32.28 12.79 -2.35
CA ALA A 67 31.85 11.46 -2.79
C ALA A 67 30.48 11.09 -2.21
N ASP A 68 29.54 10.72 -3.08
CA ASP A 68 28.26 10.07 -2.75
C ASP A 68 27.29 10.87 -1.86
N PHE A 69 27.28 12.20 -2.00
CA PHE A 69 26.23 13.05 -1.42
C PHE A 69 26.05 14.32 -2.25
N GLY A 70 24.86 14.91 -2.20
CA GLY A 70 24.58 16.18 -2.86
C GLY A 70 23.25 16.19 -3.62
N THR A 71 23.02 17.30 -4.30
CA THR A 71 21.97 17.46 -5.31
C THR A 71 22.59 17.35 -6.70
N PHE A 72 21.95 16.62 -7.61
CA PHE A 72 22.42 16.44 -8.97
C PHE A 72 21.23 16.54 -9.95
N SER A 73 21.01 17.75 -10.46
CA SER A 73 19.90 18.05 -11.37
C SER A 73 20.41 18.86 -12.55
N VAL A 74 20.51 18.21 -13.72
CA VAL A 74 20.97 18.87 -14.95
C VAL A 74 19.73 19.28 -15.76
N PRO A 75 19.58 20.57 -16.12
CA PRO A 75 18.48 21.02 -16.96
C PRO A 75 18.51 20.30 -18.34
N PRO A 76 17.37 19.82 -18.85
CA PRO A 76 17.33 19.05 -20.10
C PRO A 76 17.58 19.93 -21.33
N VAL A 77 17.79 19.28 -22.48
CA VAL A 77 17.74 19.97 -23.78
C VAL A 77 16.29 19.98 -24.26
N THR A 78 15.71 21.16 -24.47
CA THR A 78 14.37 21.32 -25.05
C THR A 78 14.41 22.30 -26.22
N LYS A 79 13.50 22.10 -27.18
CA LYS A 79 13.36 22.96 -28.36
C LYS A 79 11.90 23.30 -28.64
N ARG A 80 11.68 24.48 -29.22
CA ARG A 80 10.43 24.87 -29.89
C ARG A 80 10.78 25.28 -31.32
N GLY A 81 10.43 24.42 -32.29
CA GLY A 81 11.00 24.54 -33.63
C GLY A 81 12.52 24.38 -33.59
N ASP A 82 13.24 25.34 -34.17
CA ASP A 82 14.71 25.34 -34.21
C ASP A 82 15.36 25.99 -32.97
N ALA A 83 14.59 26.69 -32.13
CA ALA A 83 15.10 27.41 -30.98
C ALA A 83 15.19 26.53 -29.72
N TYR A 84 16.29 26.63 -28.98
CA TYR A 84 16.44 26.01 -27.66
C TYR A 84 15.68 26.80 -26.61
N THR A 85 14.96 26.13 -25.70
CA THR A 85 14.05 26.80 -24.75
C THR A 85 14.42 26.63 -23.27
N THR A 86 15.19 25.60 -22.89
CA THR A 86 15.58 25.43 -21.48
C THR A 86 16.58 26.53 -21.08
N GLY A 87 16.13 27.46 -20.24
CA GLY A 87 16.87 28.63 -19.78
C GLY A 87 17.75 28.36 -18.57
N VAL A 88 19.02 28.77 -18.65
CA VAL A 88 20.01 28.72 -17.56
C VAL A 88 20.72 30.06 -17.41
N TRP A 89 21.07 30.42 -16.18
CA TRP A 89 21.99 31.55 -15.96
C TRP A 89 23.43 31.10 -16.12
N ILE A 90 24.20 31.81 -16.94
CA ILE A 90 25.62 31.56 -17.19
C ILE A 90 26.46 32.67 -16.58
N GLU A 91 27.52 32.27 -15.87
CA GLU A 91 28.60 33.12 -15.42
C GLU A 91 29.92 32.66 -16.05
N PHE A 92 30.94 33.50 -15.96
CA PHE A 92 32.27 33.22 -16.51
C PHE A 92 33.31 33.35 -15.41
N ARG A 93 34.09 32.28 -15.16
CA ARG A 93 35.12 32.28 -14.10
C ARG A 93 36.12 33.40 -14.35
N GLY A 94 36.20 34.35 -13.43
CA GLY A 94 37.06 35.53 -13.59
C GLY A 94 36.68 36.39 -14.81
N GLY A 95 35.44 36.32 -15.28
CA GLY A 95 34.93 37.01 -16.47
C GLY A 95 35.39 36.41 -17.80
N ASP A 96 35.97 35.21 -17.81
CA ASP A 96 36.51 34.57 -19.01
C ASP A 96 35.50 33.70 -19.77
N PRO A 97 35.13 34.02 -21.02
CA PRO A 97 34.23 33.20 -21.83
C PRO A 97 34.67 31.75 -22.02
N GLN A 98 35.97 31.45 -21.87
CA GLN A 98 36.50 30.09 -22.00
C GLN A 98 36.18 29.18 -20.80
N TYR A 99 35.77 29.77 -19.66
CA TYR A 99 35.48 29.04 -18.42
C TYR A 99 34.06 29.30 -17.92
N PRO A 100 33.02 28.88 -18.67
CA PRO A 100 31.63 29.07 -18.29
C PRO A 100 31.24 28.26 -17.05
N ILE A 101 30.27 28.79 -16.30
CA ILE A 101 29.63 28.18 -15.13
C ILE A 101 28.13 28.38 -15.29
N TRP A 102 27.31 27.35 -15.09
CA TRP A 102 25.86 27.52 -15.05
C TRP A 102 25.36 27.54 -13.60
N VAL A 103 24.52 28.53 -13.27
CA VAL A 103 24.16 28.92 -11.88
C VAL A 103 22.64 29.06 -11.76
N GLY A 104 21.95 27.93 -11.95
CA GLY A 104 20.49 27.85 -11.87
C GLY A 104 19.76 28.05 -13.20
N THR A 105 18.44 27.97 -13.12
CA THR A 105 17.51 28.05 -14.27
C THR A 105 16.61 29.27 -14.17
N PHE A 106 16.00 29.64 -15.29
CA PHE A 106 14.90 30.60 -15.32
C PHE A 106 13.77 30.03 -16.17
N PHE A 107 12.54 30.43 -15.87
CA PHE A 107 11.37 30.11 -16.69
C PHE A 107 11.11 31.26 -17.65
N GLY A 108 10.90 30.93 -18.92
CA GLY A 108 10.42 31.88 -19.91
C GLY A 108 8.90 32.03 -19.85
N ALA A 109 8.39 32.96 -20.66
CA ALA A 109 6.98 33.08 -20.97
C ALA A 109 6.77 33.17 -22.50
N PRO A 110 7.17 32.15 -23.28
CA PRO A 110 6.97 32.16 -24.72
C PRO A 110 5.46 32.19 -25.04
N ASP A 111 5.06 33.05 -25.98
CA ASP A 111 3.66 33.30 -26.33
C ASP A 111 2.80 33.75 -25.13
N ASP A 112 3.39 34.53 -24.22
CA ASP A 112 2.76 35.06 -22.98
C ASP A 112 2.28 33.98 -21.99
N ALA A 113 2.73 32.73 -22.14
CA ALA A 113 2.42 31.62 -21.25
C ALA A 113 3.63 31.20 -20.41
N SER A 114 3.51 31.24 -19.08
CA SER A 114 4.57 30.84 -18.16
C SER A 114 4.94 29.35 -18.33
N GLU A 115 6.24 29.06 -18.38
CA GLU A 115 6.78 27.70 -18.36
C GLU A 115 7.06 27.18 -16.94
N ALA A 116 6.78 27.98 -15.90
CA ALA A 116 7.00 27.55 -14.52
C ALA A 116 6.11 26.34 -14.16
N PRO A 117 6.64 25.34 -13.43
CA PRO A 117 5.84 24.22 -12.99
C PRO A 117 4.78 24.71 -11.99
N GLY A 118 3.51 24.43 -12.28
CA GLY A 118 2.38 24.62 -11.36
C GLY A 118 1.81 23.31 -10.85
N ASP A 119 0.89 23.40 -9.88
CA ASP A 119 -0.02 22.30 -9.55
C ASP A 119 -1.22 22.32 -10.53
N ASP A 120 -2.27 21.53 -10.29
CA ASP A 120 -3.58 21.70 -10.95
C ASP A 120 -4.17 23.12 -10.71
N ALA A 121 -3.60 23.86 -9.76
CA ALA A 121 -3.75 25.30 -9.59
C ALA A 121 -2.61 26.06 -10.29
N GLU A 122 -2.93 27.20 -10.89
CA GLU A 122 -1.95 28.09 -11.52
C GLU A 122 -0.75 28.39 -10.58
N PRO A 123 0.47 28.61 -11.11
CA PRO A 123 1.63 28.93 -10.30
C PRO A 123 1.33 30.08 -9.34
N SER A 124 1.32 29.77 -8.05
CA SER A 124 1.04 30.71 -6.96
C SER A 124 2.21 30.74 -5.99
N VAL A 125 2.34 31.84 -5.26
CA VAL A 125 3.27 31.99 -4.13
C VAL A 125 3.08 30.89 -3.08
N ASP A 126 1.86 30.37 -2.96
CA ASP A 126 1.49 29.34 -1.99
C ASP A 126 1.69 27.91 -2.53
N VAL A 127 2.15 27.74 -3.78
CA VAL A 127 2.30 26.43 -4.41
C VAL A 127 3.77 26.19 -4.74
N HIS A 128 4.39 25.28 -3.99
CA HIS A 128 5.79 24.92 -4.12
C HIS A 128 5.94 23.58 -4.86
N VAL A 129 6.57 23.61 -6.03
CA VAL A 129 6.67 22.43 -6.91
C VAL A 129 8.13 22.13 -7.24
N ALA A 130 8.54 20.89 -6.99
CA ALA A 130 9.72 20.29 -7.59
C ALA A 130 9.28 19.22 -8.58
N ARG A 131 9.28 19.53 -9.88
CA ARG A 131 8.85 18.62 -10.96
C ARG A 131 10.02 18.24 -11.85
N THR A 132 10.14 16.95 -12.11
CA THR A 132 11.11 16.37 -13.04
C THR A 132 10.62 16.50 -14.48
N PHE A 133 11.54 16.38 -15.45
CA PHE A 133 11.20 16.49 -16.88
C PHE A 133 10.17 15.44 -17.34
N ALA A 134 10.16 14.25 -16.74
CA ALA A 134 9.20 13.20 -17.07
C ALA A 134 7.82 13.39 -16.41
N GLY A 135 7.69 14.33 -15.46
CA GLY A 135 6.42 14.65 -14.80
C GLY A 135 6.32 14.22 -13.34
N HIS A 136 7.24 13.42 -12.80
CA HIS A 136 7.25 13.10 -11.36
C HIS A 136 7.45 14.38 -10.55
N SER A 137 6.71 14.56 -9.45
CA SER A 137 6.77 15.79 -8.68
C SER A 137 6.60 15.61 -7.19
N VAL A 138 7.25 16.48 -6.42
CA VAL A 138 6.90 16.76 -5.02
C VAL A 138 6.23 18.13 -4.98
N VAL A 139 5.04 18.20 -4.40
CA VAL A 139 4.22 19.41 -4.35
C VAL A 139 3.86 19.70 -2.90
N ALA A 140 4.11 20.93 -2.45
CA ALA A 140 3.63 21.44 -1.17
C ALA A 140 2.73 22.64 -1.43
N VAL A 141 1.51 22.59 -0.91
CA VAL A 141 0.53 23.68 -1.01
C VAL A 141 0.35 24.29 0.37
N ASP A 142 0.61 25.60 0.45
CA ASP A 142 0.51 26.44 1.64
C ASP A 142 -0.73 27.34 1.60
N THR A 143 -1.61 27.15 0.60
CA THR A 143 -2.87 27.89 0.49
C THR A 143 -3.72 27.64 1.74
N PRO A 144 -4.15 28.71 2.46
CA PRO A 144 -4.88 28.54 3.71
C PRO A 144 -6.09 27.62 3.59
N GLN A 145 -6.23 26.66 4.50
CA GLN A 145 -7.29 25.64 4.54
C GLN A 145 -7.25 24.58 3.42
N GLU A 146 -6.28 24.66 2.50
CA GLU A 146 -6.06 23.68 1.43
C GLU A 146 -4.66 23.06 1.55
N GLU A 147 -4.06 23.15 2.74
CA GLU A 147 -2.67 22.74 2.95
C GLU A 147 -2.49 21.23 2.77
N ARG A 148 -1.54 20.87 1.91
CA ARG A 148 -1.21 19.47 1.63
C ARG A 148 0.23 19.32 1.14
N LEU A 149 0.76 18.11 1.33
CA LEU A 149 2.04 17.67 0.78
C LEU A 149 1.81 16.42 -0.07
N GLU A 150 2.35 16.41 -1.28
CA GLU A 150 2.15 15.33 -2.23
C GLU A 150 3.44 14.87 -2.89
N ILE A 151 3.56 13.56 -3.11
CA ILE A 151 4.54 12.93 -3.99
C ILE A 151 3.75 12.27 -5.12
N ARG A 152 4.05 12.64 -6.36
CA ARG A 152 3.31 12.21 -7.55
C ARG A 152 4.22 11.56 -8.56
N ASP A 153 3.73 10.45 -9.10
CA ASP A 153 4.28 9.82 -10.28
C ASP A 153 3.69 10.44 -11.56
N ALA A 154 4.43 10.37 -12.67
CA ALA A 154 3.97 10.86 -13.96
C ALA A 154 2.73 10.11 -14.49
N ALA A 155 2.53 8.85 -14.11
CA ALA A 155 1.35 8.07 -14.48
C ALA A 155 0.12 8.34 -13.60
N GLY A 156 0.23 9.21 -12.60
CA GLY A 156 -0.89 9.63 -11.74
C GLY A 156 -0.99 8.92 -10.39
N GLN A 157 -0.04 8.03 -10.05
CA GLN A 157 0.05 7.50 -8.68
C GLN A 157 0.46 8.61 -7.71
N ARG A 158 -0.07 8.59 -6.48
CA ARG A 158 0.18 9.66 -5.50
C ARG A 158 0.26 9.16 -4.07
N LEU A 159 1.08 9.84 -3.28
CA LEU A 159 1.05 9.82 -1.82
C LEU A 159 0.76 11.24 -1.35
N THR A 160 -0.35 11.42 -0.64
CA THR A 160 -0.88 12.72 -0.24
C THR A 160 -1.01 12.78 1.27
N PHE A 161 -0.51 13.85 1.87
CA PHE A 161 -0.68 14.21 3.28
C PHE A 161 -1.54 15.46 3.35
N GLU A 162 -2.66 15.40 4.04
CA GLU A 162 -3.64 16.48 4.14
C GLU A 162 -3.95 16.72 5.61
N ALA A 163 -3.65 17.91 6.11
CA ALA A 163 -4.00 18.33 7.46
C ALA A 163 -4.26 19.84 7.44
N PRO A 164 -5.30 20.28 6.68
CA PRO A 164 -5.56 21.69 6.49
C PRO A 164 -5.79 22.38 7.83
N LEU A 165 -5.25 23.59 7.98
CA LEU A 165 -5.28 24.32 9.23
C LEU A 165 -6.34 25.41 9.19
N LYS A 166 -6.91 25.71 10.35
CA LYS A 166 -7.71 26.93 10.49
C LYS A 166 -6.82 28.16 10.27
N PRO A 167 -7.40 29.29 9.82
CA PRO A 167 -6.64 30.52 9.63
C PRO A 167 -5.87 30.91 10.88
N ASN A 168 -4.64 31.40 10.69
CA ASN A 168 -3.76 31.90 11.76
C ASN A 168 -3.34 30.86 12.83
N THR A 169 -3.51 29.55 12.56
CA THR A 169 -3.04 28.50 13.50
C THR A 169 -1.52 28.49 13.68
N LYS A 170 -0.75 28.65 12.59
CA LYS A 170 0.73 28.64 12.62
C LYS A 170 1.37 29.99 12.28
N ARG A 171 0.55 30.97 11.92
CA ARG A 171 0.98 32.31 11.55
C ARG A 171 0.32 33.33 12.46
N ASP A 172 1.05 34.37 12.85
CA ASP A 172 0.45 35.52 13.52
C ASP A 172 -0.42 36.35 12.56
N ALA A 173 -1.06 37.41 13.06
CA ALA A 173 -1.92 38.28 12.26
C ALA A 173 -1.18 38.98 11.11
N ASP A 174 0.15 39.06 11.18
CA ASP A 174 1.03 39.65 10.19
C ASP A 174 1.60 38.60 9.21
N GLY A 175 1.20 37.32 9.35
CA GLY A 175 1.62 36.22 8.49
C GLY A 175 2.98 35.60 8.85
N ASN A 176 3.65 36.09 9.91
CA ASN A 176 4.91 35.53 10.37
C ASN A 176 4.67 34.20 11.06
N LYS A 177 5.66 33.31 11.02
CA LYS A 177 5.62 32.06 11.78
C LYS A 177 5.45 32.39 13.27
N ALA A 178 4.37 31.93 13.87
CA ALA A 178 4.20 32.02 15.32
C ALA A 178 5.33 31.23 15.98
N THR A 179 6.20 31.91 16.72
CA THR A 179 7.40 31.35 17.36
C THR A 179 7.03 30.43 18.53
N ALA A 180 6.59 29.22 18.21
CA ALA A 180 6.78 28.02 19.00
C ALA A 180 6.42 26.86 18.09
N THR A 181 7.18 25.78 18.19
CA THR A 181 6.76 24.46 17.75
C THR A 181 5.51 24.09 18.54
N LEU A 182 4.36 24.63 18.16
CA LEU A 182 3.09 24.24 18.73
C LEU A 182 2.83 22.84 18.20
N ASP A 183 2.69 21.89 19.13
CA ASP A 183 2.01 20.63 18.85
C ASP A 183 0.65 21.02 18.27
N VAL A 184 0.44 20.75 16.99
CA VAL A 184 -0.85 21.04 16.33
C VAL A 184 -1.91 20.20 17.03
N ALA A 185 -2.88 20.85 17.66
CA ALA A 185 -3.99 20.15 18.27
C ALA A 185 -5.06 19.83 17.21
N TYR A 186 -5.86 18.80 17.44
CA TYR A 186 -6.99 18.48 16.56
C TYR A 186 -7.93 19.68 16.34
N SER A 187 -8.12 20.51 17.37
CA SER A 187 -8.95 21.72 17.29
C SER A 187 -8.46 22.75 16.28
N ASP A 188 -7.20 22.65 15.88
CA ASP A 188 -6.55 23.61 15.00
C ASP A 188 -6.68 23.21 13.53
N LEU A 189 -7.05 21.94 13.27
CA LEU A 189 -7.31 21.42 11.94
C LEU A 189 -8.71 21.83 11.47
N VAL A 190 -8.87 22.04 10.16
CA VAL A 190 -10.18 22.15 9.53
C VAL A 190 -10.93 20.83 9.77
N ALA A 191 -12.18 20.92 10.20
CA ALA A 191 -13.03 19.78 10.58
C ALA A 191 -12.50 18.83 11.68
N ASN A 192 -11.32 19.11 12.28
CA ASN A 192 -10.58 18.18 13.14
C ASN A 192 -10.15 16.90 12.41
N GLU A 193 -9.81 17.00 11.12
CA GLU A 193 -9.43 15.89 10.25
C GLU A 193 -7.99 16.03 9.76
N ALA A 194 -7.28 14.90 9.69
CA ALA A 194 -6.01 14.78 8.99
C ALA A 194 -6.00 13.42 8.27
N LYS A 195 -5.51 13.39 7.04
CA LYS A 195 -5.55 12.22 6.17
C LYS A 195 -4.18 11.98 5.53
N ILE A 196 -3.82 10.71 5.40
CA ILE A 196 -2.69 10.28 4.58
C ILE A 196 -3.23 9.24 3.60
N THR A 197 -3.09 9.50 2.30
CA THR A 197 -3.65 8.66 1.25
C THR A 197 -2.57 8.24 0.27
N LEU A 198 -2.38 6.93 0.08
CA LEU A 198 -1.67 6.37 -1.06
C LEU A 198 -2.71 5.97 -2.10
N THR A 199 -2.52 6.37 -3.36
CA THR A 199 -3.35 5.96 -4.49
C THR A 199 -2.47 5.37 -5.58
N ASP A 200 -2.78 4.17 -6.03
CA ASP A 200 -2.09 3.53 -7.15
C ASP A 200 -2.73 3.87 -8.51
N PHE A 201 -2.18 3.29 -9.58
CA PHE A 201 -2.67 3.52 -10.94
C PHE A 201 -4.03 2.88 -11.21
N ALA A 202 -4.36 1.78 -10.52
CA ALA A 202 -5.61 1.05 -10.70
C ALA A 202 -6.77 1.65 -9.88
N GLY A 203 -6.50 2.67 -9.05
CA GLY A 203 -7.48 3.30 -8.17
C GLY A 203 -7.51 2.69 -6.76
N ASN A 204 -6.61 1.76 -6.45
CA ASN A 204 -6.50 1.19 -5.12
C ASN A 204 -5.98 2.24 -4.15
N THR A 205 -6.49 2.22 -2.92
CA THR A 205 -6.10 3.19 -1.90
C THR A 205 -5.70 2.56 -0.58
N VAL A 206 -4.74 3.19 0.08
CA VAL A 206 -4.47 3.02 1.51
C VAL A 206 -4.67 4.38 2.17
N LEU A 207 -5.64 4.47 3.06
CA LEU A 207 -6.05 5.67 3.76
C LEU A 207 -5.79 5.52 5.26
N LEU A 208 -5.03 6.44 5.82
CA LEU A 208 -4.97 6.70 7.26
C LEU A 208 -5.81 7.94 7.53
N ASP A 209 -7.01 7.76 8.06
CA ASP A 209 -7.90 8.84 8.43
C ASP A 209 -7.81 9.07 9.94
N ALA A 210 -7.19 10.18 10.33
CA ALA A 210 -7.04 10.60 11.70
C ALA A 210 -8.18 11.52 12.16
N THR A 211 -9.36 11.48 11.55
CA THR A 211 -10.53 12.25 12.02
C THR A 211 -10.81 11.99 13.50
N LYS A 212 -10.78 13.04 14.33
CA LYS A 212 -10.84 12.89 15.81
C LYS A 212 -12.05 12.09 16.31
N SER A 213 -13.21 12.29 15.69
CA SER A 213 -14.45 11.61 16.06
C SER A 213 -14.48 10.15 15.58
N ALA A 214 -13.77 9.87 14.49
CA ALA A 214 -13.80 8.56 13.85
C ALA A 214 -12.50 8.19 13.12
N PRO A 215 -11.42 7.89 13.86
CA PRO A 215 -10.17 7.49 13.22
C PRO A 215 -10.33 6.12 12.55
N THR A 216 -9.86 6.00 11.32
CA THR A 216 -9.91 4.75 10.55
C THR A 216 -8.61 4.50 9.79
N VAL A 217 -8.28 3.22 9.58
CA VAL A 217 -7.27 2.80 8.61
C VAL A 217 -7.97 1.92 7.60
N ARG A 218 -7.97 2.33 6.33
CA ARG A 218 -8.73 1.67 5.27
C ARG A 218 -7.85 1.32 4.08
N ILE A 219 -7.94 0.08 3.64
CA ILE A 219 -7.41 -0.37 2.36
C ILE A 219 -8.61 -0.63 1.45
N THR A 220 -8.57 -0.08 0.24
CA THR A 220 -9.63 -0.23 -0.76
C THR A 220 -9.03 -0.80 -2.05
N ASN A 221 -9.62 -1.88 -2.56
CA ASN A 221 -9.29 -2.43 -3.86
C ASN A 221 -10.40 -2.07 -4.86
N THR A 222 -10.04 -1.69 -6.08
CA THR A 222 -10.97 -1.32 -7.15
C THR A 222 -10.83 -2.24 -8.37
N ASP A 223 -11.94 -2.51 -9.05
CA ASP A 223 -11.91 -3.19 -10.35
C ASP A 223 -11.49 -2.25 -11.48
N ARG A 224 -11.37 -2.81 -12.69
CA ARG A 224 -11.02 -2.08 -13.92
C ARG A 224 -11.98 -0.93 -14.27
N ASP A 225 -13.21 -0.99 -13.76
CA ASP A 225 -14.28 -0.04 -14.04
C ASP A 225 -14.37 1.03 -12.93
N GLY A 226 -13.47 0.97 -11.93
CA GLY A 226 -13.36 1.91 -10.82
C GLY A 226 -14.28 1.57 -9.64
N ASN A 227 -14.97 0.43 -9.66
CA ASN A 227 -15.85 0.04 -8.55
C ASN A 227 -15.04 -0.56 -7.41
N VAL A 228 -15.38 -0.20 -6.17
CA VAL A 228 -14.78 -0.80 -4.99
C VAL A 228 -15.20 -2.27 -4.89
N VAL A 229 -14.21 -3.17 -4.91
CA VAL A 229 -14.43 -4.62 -4.88
C VAL A 229 -14.15 -5.24 -3.52
N GLN A 230 -13.18 -4.72 -2.77
CA GLN A 230 -12.91 -5.17 -1.41
C GLN A 230 -12.43 -4.00 -0.55
N THR A 231 -12.69 -4.12 0.75
CA THR A 231 -12.20 -3.19 1.76
C THR A 231 -11.68 -3.93 2.98
N ILE A 232 -10.59 -3.45 3.55
CA ILE A 232 -10.14 -3.81 4.90
C ILE A 232 -10.13 -2.52 5.71
N GLU A 233 -10.83 -2.51 6.85
CA GLU A 233 -11.02 -1.31 7.66
C GLU A 233 -10.75 -1.62 9.13
N LEU A 234 -9.85 -0.84 9.75
CA LEU A 234 -9.70 -0.77 11.19
C LEU A 234 -10.41 0.49 11.65
N VAL A 235 -11.48 0.32 12.43
CA VAL A 235 -12.30 1.41 12.95
C VAL A 235 -11.90 1.66 14.39
N GLY A 236 -11.31 2.82 14.67
CA GLY A 236 -10.96 3.27 16.02
C GLY A 236 -12.01 4.21 16.64
N ALA A 237 -13.07 4.53 15.89
CA ALA A 237 -14.14 5.44 16.27
C ALA A 237 -15.12 4.87 17.30
N GLY A 238 -15.43 5.65 18.35
CA GLY A 238 -16.59 5.41 19.23
C GLY A 238 -16.44 4.27 20.25
N SER A 239 -17.58 3.81 20.78
CA SER A 239 -17.66 2.71 21.78
C SER A 239 -17.53 1.30 21.18
N ASP A 240 -17.27 1.19 19.87
CA ASP A 240 -17.26 -0.07 19.13
C ASP A 240 -16.06 -0.15 18.17
N PRO A 241 -14.82 -0.20 18.69
CA PRO A 241 -13.64 -0.43 17.89
C PRO A 241 -13.69 -1.84 17.27
N ARG A 242 -13.39 -1.94 15.98
CA ARG A 242 -13.47 -3.19 15.23
C ARG A 242 -12.57 -3.23 14.01
N ILE A 243 -12.28 -4.44 13.54
CA ILE A 243 -11.65 -4.71 12.25
C ILE A 243 -12.70 -5.35 11.35
N VAL A 244 -12.83 -4.87 10.12
CA VAL A 244 -13.82 -5.34 9.14
C VAL A 244 -13.13 -5.62 7.81
N ILE A 245 -13.39 -6.79 7.24
CA ILE A 245 -13.02 -7.15 5.87
C ILE A 245 -14.32 -7.40 5.12
N THR A 246 -14.52 -6.69 4.00
CA THR A 246 -15.74 -6.78 3.20
C THR A 246 -15.37 -6.98 1.74
N ASP A 247 -16.10 -7.84 1.04
CA ASP A 247 -16.06 -7.92 -0.42
C ASP A 247 -17.32 -7.29 -1.07
N ASN A 248 -17.33 -7.21 -2.40
CA ASN A 248 -18.45 -6.68 -3.17
C ASN A 248 -19.71 -7.56 -3.19
N ASN A 249 -19.65 -8.77 -2.62
CA ASN A 249 -20.77 -9.68 -2.49
C ASN A 249 -21.36 -9.66 -1.08
N GLN A 250 -21.00 -8.65 -0.27
CA GLN A 250 -21.45 -8.50 1.12
C GLN A 250 -20.98 -9.65 2.03
N ASN A 251 -19.90 -10.35 1.66
CA ASN A 251 -19.22 -11.22 2.60
C ASN A 251 -18.41 -10.36 3.56
N VAL A 252 -18.64 -10.52 4.85
CA VAL A 252 -18.04 -9.68 5.89
C VAL A 252 -17.37 -10.55 6.94
N VAL A 253 -16.13 -10.23 7.27
CA VAL A 253 -15.44 -10.73 8.47
C VAL A 253 -15.27 -9.55 9.41
N THR A 254 -15.86 -9.64 10.60
CA THR A 254 -15.77 -8.61 11.64
C THR A 254 -15.09 -9.17 12.88
N MET A 255 -14.16 -8.42 13.45
CA MET A 255 -13.61 -8.65 14.80
C MET A 255 -13.86 -7.41 15.65
N SER A 256 -14.59 -7.55 16.75
CA SER A 256 -14.94 -6.44 17.66
C SER A 256 -14.84 -6.88 19.13
N LYS A 257 -15.29 -6.02 20.05
CA LYS A 257 -15.43 -6.35 21.48
C LYS A 257 -16.34 -7.56 21.75
N ASP A 258 -17.26 -7.86 20.82
CA ASP A 258 -18.24 -8.93 20.96
C ASP A 258 -17.74 -10.27 20.39
N GLY A 259 -16.54 -10.31 19.80
CA GLY A 259 -15.90 -11.50 19.25
C GLY A 259 -15.58 -11.39 17.76
N ILE A 260 -15.56 -12.52 17.07
CA ILE A 260 -15.32 -12.62 15.63
C ILE A 260 -16.59 -13.16 14.95
N THR A 261 -17.04 -12.51 13.89
CA THR A 261 -18.17 -12.96 13.06
C THR A 261 -17.73 -13.04 11.61
N ILE A 262 -18.04 -14.14 10.95
CA ILE A 262 -18.01 -14.28 9.49
C ILE A 262 -19.47 -14.36 9.05
N ASP A 263 -19.89 -13.45 8.17
CA ASP A 263 -21.24 -13.39 7.61
C ASP A 263 -21.13 -13.46 6.08
N ALA A 264 -21.78 -14.47 5.48
CA ALA A 264 -21.84 -14.61 4.05
C ALA A 264 -23.06 -13.88 3.48
N GLN A 265 -22.81 -12.95 2.55
CA GLN A 265 -23.84 -12.28 1.75
C GLN A 265 -24.93 -11.53 2.55
N GLY A 266 -24.71 -11.26 3.85
CA GLY A 266 -25.71 -10.63 4.72
C GLY A 266 -27.00 -11.44 4.87
N HIS A 267 -26.97 -12.75 4.56
CA HIS A 267 -28.14 -13.63 4.58
C HIS A 267 -28.34 -14.32 5.94
N GLY A 268 -27.48 -14.06 6.92
CA GLY A 268 -27.57 -14.64 8.26
C GLY A 268 -26.83 -15.97 8.41
N ASP A 269 -26.21 -16.46 7.34
CA ASP A 269 -25.30 -17.60 7.37
C ASP A 269 -24.00 -17.17 8.05
N THR A 270 -23.89 -17.47 9.36
CA THR A 270 -22.84 -16.91 10.21
C THR A 270 -22.00 -17.97 10.91
N ILE A 271 -20.71 -17.66 11.04
CA ILE A 271 -19.81 -18.31 12.00
C ILE A 271 -19.44 -17.26 13.03
N LYS A 272 -19.81 -17.47 14.28
CA LYS A 272 -19.56 -16.55 15.41
C LYS A 272 -18.65 -17.23 16.41
N LEU A 273 -17.60 -16.53 16.82
CA LEU A 273 -16.68 -16.92 17.88
C LEU A 273 -16.73 -15.86 18.97
N ASP A 274 -17.23 -16.21 20.14
CA ASP A 274 -17.36 -15.33 21.29
C ASP A 274 -16.96 -16.06 22.59
N SER A 275 -17.25 -15.45 23.75
CA SER A 275 -16.95 -16.04 25.06
C SER A 275 -17.80 -17.27 25.41
N ALA A 276 -18.92 -17.48 24.72
CA ALA A 276 -19.77 -18.66 24.87
C ALA A 276 -19.30 -19.83 23.98
N GLY A 277 -18.47 -19.56 22.98
CA GLY A 277 -17.82 -20.59 22.16
C GLY A 277 -17.88 -20.28 20.67
N VAL A 278 -18.08 -21.32 19.86
CA VAL A 278 -18.24 -21.20 18.40
C VAL A 278 -19.67 -21.59 18.03
N ALA A 279 -20.42 -20.64 17.48
CA ALA A 279 -21.76 -20.87 16.94
C ALA A 279 -21.71 -20.80 15.41
N VAL A 280 -22.31 -21.80 14.75
CA VAL A 280 -22.50 -21.81 13.29
C VAL A 280 -24.00 -21.81 13.04
N ASP A 281 -24.52 -20.73 12.47
CA ASP A 281 -25.91 -20.59 12.07
C ASP A 281 -25.97 -20.65 10.55
N ALA A 282 -26.43 -21.77 10.00
CA ALA A 282 -26.55 -21.98 8.56
C ALA A 282 -27.61 -23.06 8.28
N PRO A 283 -28.35 -22.99 7.15
CA PRO A 283 -29.30 -24.02 6.73
C PRO A 283 -28.66 -25.41 6.56
N LYS A 284 -27.36 -25.45 6.24
CA LYS A 284 -26.61 -26.68 6.02
C LYS A 284 -25.16 -26.51 6.46
N ILE A 285 -24.67 -27.44 7.27
CA ILE A 285 -23.26 -27.55 7.66
C ILE A 285 -22.75 -28.93 7.22
N ASP A 286 -21.92 -28.96 6.19
CA ASP A 286 -21.29 -30.20 5.71
C ASP A 286 -20.00 -30.47 6.50
N LEU A 287 -20.07 -31.35 7.50
CA LEU A 287 -18.91 -31.67 8.36
C LEU A 287 -18.00 -32.77 7.82
N ASN A 288 -18.35 -33.44 6.70
CA ASN A 288 -17.54 -34.46 6.03
C ASN A 288 -18.20 -34.88 4.69
N GLN A 289 -17.62 -34.55 3.53
CA GLN A 289 -18.07 -35.07 2.21
C GLN A 289 -17.39 -36.40 1.80
N GLY A 290 -16.65 -37.05 2.72
CA GLY A 290 -15.98 -38.34 2.50
C GLY A 290 -16.74 -39.54 3.09
N SER A 291 -16.27 -40.77 2.82
CA SER A 291 -16.87 -42.04 3.26
C SER A 291 -16.79 -42.33 4.77
N MET A 292 -16.25 -41.39 5.56
CA MET A 292 -16.10 -41.48 7.01
C MET A 292 -16.86 -40.31 7.62
N GLY A 293 -17.96 -40.60 8.32
CA GLY A 293 -18.79 -39.59 8.97
C GLY A 293 -18.07 -38.85 10.09
N ALA A 294 -18.53 -37.64 10.42
CA ALA A 294 -18.15 -36.94 11.64
C ALA A 294 -18.80 -37.68 12.83
N ALA A 295 -18.08 -38.65 13.41
CA ALA A 295 -18.63 -39.49 14.48
C ALA A 295 -18.74 -38.71 15.80
N ARG A 296 -19.96 -38.58 16.33
CA ARG A 296 -20.24 -37.95 17.64
C ARG A 296 -20.17 -38.99 18.77
N LYS A 297 -20.09 -38.50 20.01
CA LYS A 297 -20.31 -39.31 21.21
C LYS A 297 -21.73 -39.92 21.15
N ASN A 298 -21.82 -41.25 21.19
CA ASN A 298 -23.05 -42.05 21.03
C ASN A 298 -23.57 -42.26 19.60
N ASP A 299 -22.79 -41.96 18.56
CA ASP A 299 -23.16 -42.43 17.22
C ASP A 299 -23.27 -43.96 17.21
N LYS A 300 -24.39 -44.47 16.69
CA LYS A 300 -24.62 -45.91 16.56
C LYS A 300 -23.76 -46.41 15.41
N VAL A 301 -22.76 -47.21 15.72
CA VAL A 301 -22.14 -48.08 14.72
C VAL A 301 -23.09 -49.27 14.58
N GLU A 302 -23.93 -49.26 13.55
CA GLU A 302 -24.67 -50.46 13.16
C GLU A 302 -23.69 -51.41 12.47
N SER A 303 -23.24 -52.45 13.17
CA SER A 303 -22.53 -53.57 12.57
C SER A 303 -23.51 -54.37 11.71
N GLY A 304 -23.11 -54.71 10.48
CA GLY A 304 -23.82 -55.72 9.70
C GLY A 304 -23.75 -57.08 10.41
N MET A 305 -24.75 -57.94 10.20
CA MET A 305 -24.83 -59.27 10.85
C MET A 305 -23.57 -60.12 10.63
N MET A 306 -22.87 -59.94 9.51
CA MET A 306 -21.64 -60.67 9.17
C MET A 306 -20.40 -60.18 9.92
N ASP A 307 -20.41 -58.94 10.43
CA ASP A 307 -19.24 -58.29 11.04
C ASP A 307 -19.33 -58.27 12.58
N ASP A 308 -20.39 -58.86 13.14
CA ASP A 308 -20.68 -58.79 14.57
C ASP A 308 -20.15 -60.02 15.36
N PRO A 309 -19.23 -59.83 16.32
CA PRO A 309 -18.70 -60.92 17.13
C PRO A 309 -19.76 -61.65 17.98
N ALA A 310 -20.82 -60.97 18.42
CA ALA A 310 -21.90 -61.56 19.21
C ALA A 310 -22.80 -62.43 18.33
N PHE A 311 -23.06 -62.03 17.07
CA PHE A 311 -23.75 -62.88 16.10
C PHE A 311 -22.97 -64.17 15.85
N TRP A 312 -21.66 -64.09 15.59
CA TRP A 312 -20.84 -65.28 15.37
C TRP A 312 -20.69 -66.16 16.62
N THR A 313 -20.71 -65.57 17.82
CA THR A 313 -20.76 -66.33 19.08
C THR A 313 -22.08 -67.10 19.20
N TRP A 314 -23.20 -66.48 18.86
CA TRP A 314 -24.50 -67.15 18.83
C TRP A 314 -24.53 -68.27 17.77
N VAL A 315 -24.03 -68.03 16.56
CA VAL A 315 -23.90 -69.05 15.50
C VAL A 315 -23.07 -70.23 15.96
N ASN A 316 -21.91 -69.98 16.59
CA ASN A 316 -21.06 -71.04 17.13
C ASN A 316 -21.79 -71.86 18.20
N THR A 317 -22.57 -71.20 19.06
CA THR A 317 -23.36 -71.88 20.10
C THR A 317 -24.47 -72.73 19.49
N LEU A 318 -25.13 -72.23 18.44
CA LEU A 318 -26.16 -72.98 17.70
C LEU A 318 -25.56 -74.20 17.01
N MET A 319 -24.42 -74.04 16.33
CA MET A 319 -23.73 -75.14 15.67
C MET A 319 -23.26 -76.20 16.66
N MET A 320 -22.77 -75.79 17.84
CA MET A 320 -22.45 -76.71 18.94
C MET A 320 -23.68 -77.49 19.42
N TRP A 321 -24.83 -76.83 19.55
CA TRP A 321 -26.07 -77.48 19.94
C TRP A 321 -26.52 -78.52 18.91
N VAL A 322 -26.49 -78.18 17.62
CA VAL A 322 -26.82 -79.12 16.52
C VAL A 322 -25.78 -80.24 16.43
N GLN A 323 -24.49 -79.99 16.60
CA GLN A 323 -23.48 -81.05 16.50
C GLN A 323 -23.57 -82.08 17.64
N THR A 324 -24.05 -81.66 18.81
CA THR A 324 -24.17 -82.52 20.00
C THR A 324 -25.56 -83.11 20.18
N HIS A 325 -26.54 -82.73 19.34
CA HIS A 325 -27.86 -83.33 19.39
C HIS A 325 -27.83 -84.80 18.96
N THR A 326 -28.50 -85.65 19.72
CA THR A 326 -28.67 -87.09 19.42
C THR A 326 -30.14 -87.45 19.54
N HIS A 327 -30.65 -88.32 18.66
CA HIS A 327 -32.00 -88.85 18.76
C HIS A 327 -32.02 -90.03 19.72
N VAL A 328 -32.98 -90.03 20.65
CA VAL A 328 -33.22 -91.20 21.51
C VAL A 328 -33.73 -92.37 20.66
N SER A 329 -33.03 -93.51 20.73
CA SER A 329 -33.56 -94.76 20.17
C SER A 329 -34.39 -95.50 21.24
N PRO A 330 -35.42 -96.29 20.87
CA PRO A 330 -36.37 -96.86 21.82
C PRO A 330 -35.82 -97.82 22.89
N VAL A 331 -34.55 -98.24 22.82
CA VAL A 331 -33.97 -99.22 23.78
C VAL A 331 -32.49 -98.92 24.14
N GLY A 332 -32.29 -97.85 24.95
CA GLY A 332 -31.14 -97.60 25.84
C GLY A 332 -29.81 -97.10 25.21
N PRO A 333 -28.83 -96.60 26.01
CA PRO A 333 -28.89 -95.80 27.25
C PRO A 333 -29.03 -94.28 26.96
N THR A 334 -29.35 -93.48 27.98
CA THR A 334 -29.71 -92.05 27.86
C THR A 334 -28.58 -91.16 27.35
N SER A 335 -28.94 -90.25 26.44
CA SER A 335 -28.07 -89.26 25.79
C SER A 335 -27.36 -88.32 26.79
N PRO A 336 -26.16 -87.81 26.43
CA PRO A 336 -25.42 -86.84 27.25
C PRO A 336 -26.24 -85.56 27.53
N PRO A 337 -25.84 -84.73 28.52
CA PRO A 337 -26.52 -83.48 28.84
C PRO A 337 -26.66 -82.61 27.57
N ILE A 338 -27.90 -82.28 27.20
CA ILE A 338 -28.18 -81.41 26.04
C ILE A 338 -27.72 -80.00 26.41
N PRO A 339 -26.83 -79.35 25.64
CA PRO A 339 -26.53 -77.94 25.84
C PRO A 339 -27.82 -77.11 25.75
N PRO A 340 -27.98 -76.03 26.52
CA PRO A 340 -29.17 -75.19 26.41
C PRO A 340 -29.28 -74.62 24.99
N PHE A 341 -30.50 -74.67 24.41
CA PHE A 341 -30.75 -74.07 23.10
C PHE A 341 -30.43 -72.57 23.18
N PRO A 342 -29.57 -72.04 22.30
CA PRO A 342 -29.27 -70.62 22.29
C PRO A 342 -30.50 -69.87 21.76
N GLY A 343 -31.30 -69.35 22.68
CA GLY A 343 -32.66 -68.82 22.48
C GLY A 343 -32.89 -67.90 21.27
N SER A 344 -33.27 -66.64 21.50
CA SER A 344 -33.62 -65.73 20.41
C SER A 344 -32.38 -65.34 19.58
N ILE A 345 -32.53 -65.33 18.25
CA ILE A 345 -31.52 -64.79 17.32
C ILE A 345 -31.24 -63.33 17.70
N PRO A 346 -29.97 -62.91 17.86
CA PRO A 346 -29.64 -61.51 18.08
C PRO A 346 -30.20 -60.67 16.93
N SER A 347 -31.21 -59.85 17.19
CA SER A 347 -31.96 -59.14 16.14
C SER A 347 -31.29 -57.84 15.72
N LYS A 348 -30.50 -57.21 16.60
CA LYS A 348 -29.58 -56.09 16.34
C LYS A 348 -28.50 -56.06 17.42
N CYS A 349 -27.24 -56.05 17.03
CA CYS A 349 -26.12 -55.94 17.95
C CYS A 349 -25.58 -54.50 17.89
N THR A 350 -25.95 -53.68 18.89
CA THR A 350 -25.49 -52.30 18.99
C THR A 350 -24.20 -52.25 19.81
N GLY A 351 -23.07 -51.97 19.16
CA GLY A 351 -21.83 -51.59 19.85
C GLY A 351 -21.82 -50.08 20.14
N LYS A 352 -21.33 -49.68 21.32
CA LYS A 352 -20.95 -48.29 21.61
C LYS A 352 -19.43 -48.19 21.57
N ILE A 353 -18.89 -47.08 21.07
CA ILE A 353 -17.48 -46.73 21.26
C ILE A 353 -17.29 -46.44 22.75
N ILE A 354 -16.56 -47.30 23.46
CA ILE A 354 -16.46 -47.23 24.92
C ILE A 354 -15.33 -46.27 25.35
N GLU A 355 -14.21 -46.14 24.62
CA GLU A 355 -13.19 -45.15 24.95
C GLU A 355 -12.36 -44.70 23.72
N SER A 356 -12.33 -43.39 23.43
CA SER A 356 -11.11 -42.71 22.96
C SER A 356 -11.12 -41.18 23.15
N SER A 357 -10.00 -40.70 23.71
CA SER A 357 -9.40 -39.35 23.70
C SER A 357 -10.18 -38.17 24.30
N GLY A 358 -9.51 -37.44 25.20
CA GLY A 358 -10.03 -36.33 26.01
C GLY A 358 -10.42 -35.02 25.30
N SER A 359 -10.87 -35.08 24.05
CA SER A 359 -11.51 -33.94 23.37
C SER A 359 -12.44 -34.44 22.25
N VAL A 360 -13.72 -34.08 22.28
CA VAL A 360 -14.65 -34.24 21.15
C VAL A 360 -15.18 -32.87 20.76
N VAL A 361 -15.09 -32.63 19.46
CA VAL A 361 -15.49 -31.44 18.71
C VAL A 361 -16.99 -31.52 18.38
N ILE A 362 -17.72 -30.48 18.79
CA ILE A 362 -19.10 -29.99 18.52
C ILE A 362 -20.30 -30.92 18.84
N GLY A 363 -21.13 -30.45 19.79
CA GLY A 363 -22.07 -31.18 20.66
C GLY A 363 -23.58 -31.06 20.38
N ASP A 364 -24.48 -31.29 21.35
CA ASP A 364 -24.29 -31.49 22.81
C ASP A 364 -23.16 -32.42 23.30
#